data_AF-A0A424QXC1-F1
#
_entry.id   AF-A0A424QXC1-F1
#
_cell.length_a   1.000
_cell.length_b   1.000
_cell.length_c   1.000
_cell.angle_alpha   90.00
_cell.angle_beta   90.00
_cell.angle_gamma   90.00
#
_symmetry.space_group_name_H-M   'P 1'
#
loop_
_entity.id
_entity.type
_entity.pdbx_description
1 polymer ?
#
loop_
_entity_poly.entity_id
_entity_poly.type
_entity_poly.pdbx_seq_one_letter_code
_entity_poly.pdbx_strand_id
1 'polypeptide(L)'
;MLHRPSPLLDAQEAVTTLEFLRDEGKIKAWGVSNFTPSQLRLVATQQIPEWNQIECSLAHTTPLTDGTLDTHQTPWGSDDGVGAAGSAIGQQ
;
A
#
# COMPACT_ATOMS: atom_id res chain seq x y z
N MET A 1 -0.08 2.33 -10.72
CA MET A 1 0.10 2.95 -9.40
C MET A 1 -1.05 3.90 -9.15
N LEU A 2 -1.60 3.94 -7.93
CA LEU A 2 -2.58 4.98 -7.55
C LEU A 2 -1.85 6.30 -7.30
N HIS A 3 -2.13 7.31 -8.13
CA HIS A 3 -1.25 8.48 -8.26
C HIS A 3 -1.31 9.49 -7.11
N ARG A 4 -2.45 9.61 -6.41
CA ARG A 4 -2.59 10.46 -5.22
C ARG A 4 -3.70 9.88 -4.32
N PRO A 5 -3.66 10.13 -3.00
CA PRO A 5 -4.77 9.79 -2.13
C PRO A 5 -6.01 10.57 -2.53
N SER A 6 -7.14 9.87 -2.64
CA SER A 6 -8.45 10.49 -2.80
C SER A 6 -9.23 10.34 -1.49
N PRO A 7 -9.82 11.42 -0.93
CA PRO A 7 -10.73 11.32 0.22
C PRO A 7 -11.97 10.45 -0.05
N LEU A 8 -12.29 10.21 -1.33
CA LEU A 8 -13.39 9.37 -1.77
C LEU A 8 -12.92 7.99 -2.28
N LEU A 9 -11.69 7.60 -1.97
CA LEU A 9 -11.18 6.28 -2.34
C LEU A 9 -11.99 5.19 -1.62
N ASP A 10 -12.67 4.34 -2.40
CA ASP A 10 -13.11 3.03 -1.95
C ASP A 10 -11.94 2.04 -2.14
N ALA A 11 -11.39 1.55 -1.02
CA ALA A 11 -10.25 0.64 -1.05
C ALA A 11 -10.60 -0.71 -1.70
N GLN A 12 -11.82 -1.22 -1.47
CA GLN A 12 -12.25 -2.51 -1.98
C GLN A 12 -12.39 -2.45 -3.51
N GLU A 13 -13.07 -1.43 -4.04
CA GLU A 13 -13.25 -1.25 -5.48
C GLU A 13 -11.90 -1.06 -6.20
N ALA A 14 -11.05 -0.17 -5.66
CA ALA A 14 -9.77 0.16 -6.27
C ALA A 14 -8.82 -1.04 -6.31
N VAL A 15 -8.68 -1.76 -5.19
CA VAL A 15 -7.80 -2.93 -5.12
C VAL A 15 -8.33 -4.08 -5.96
N THR A 16 -9.64 -4.35 -5.94
CA THR A 16 -10.25 -5.39 -6.81
C THR A 16 -9.93 -5.14 -8.28
N THR A 17 -10.02 -3.89 -8.72
CA THR A 17 -9.71 -3.51 -10.11
C THR A 17 -8.23 -3.72 -10.45
N LEU A 18 -7.32 -3.39 -9.53
CA LEU A 18 -5.88 -3.57 -9.74
C LEU A 18 -5.48 -5.05 -9.78
N GLU A 19 -6.03 -5.85 -8.88
CA GLU A 19 -5.81 -7.31 -8.85
C GLU A 19 -6.35 -7.95 -10.13
N PHE A 20 -7.55 -7.57 -10.59
CA PHE A 20 -8.09 -8.04 -11.87
C PHE A 20 -7.15 -7.75 -13.05
N LEU A 21 -6.62 -6.52 -13.14
CA LEU A 21 -5.65 -6.17 -14.19
C LEU A 21 -4.34 -6.95 -14.08
N ARG A 22 -3.89 -7.27 -12.86
CA ARG A 22 -2.69 -8.08 -12.62
C ARG A 22 -2.91 -9.52 -13.07
N ASP A 23 -4.06 -10.09 -12.69
CA ASP A 23 -4.41 -11.48 -12.99
C ASP A 23 -4.65 -11.70 -14.50
N GLU A 24 -5.15 -10.68 -15.21
CA GLU A 24 -5.20 -10.66 -16.68
C GLU A 24 -3.82 -10.46 -17.36
N GLY A 25 -2.76 -10.24 -16.58
CA GLY A 25 -1.41 -9.96 -17.09
C GLY A 25 -1.25 -8.59 -17.76
N LYS A 26 -2.23 -7.69 -17.60
CA LYS A 26 -2.19 -6.31 -18.15
C LYS A 26 -1.21 -5.43 -17.40
N ILE A 27 -1.03 -5.71 -16.11
CA ILE A 27 0.02 -5.12 -15.28
C ILE A 27 0.77 -6.23 -14.54
N LYS A 28 2.05 -6.02 -14.23
CA LYS A 28 2.85 -6.99 -13.48
C LYS A 28 2.66 -6.86 -11.97
N ALA A 29 2.49 -5.62 -11.52
CA ALA A 29 2.54 -5.22 -10.14
C ALA A 29 1.87 -3.85 -9.98
N TRP A 30 1.50 -3.50 -8.76
CA TRP A 30 0.96 -2.19 -8.44
C TRP A 30 1.43 -1.70 -7.07
N GLY A 31 1.39 -0.38 -6.93
CA GLY A 31 1.64 0.33 -5.69
C GLY A 31 0.83 1.62 -5.63
N VAL A 32 1.14 2.47 -4.67
CA VAL A 32 0.50 3.76 -4.44
C VAL A 32 1.53 4.89 -4.42
N SER A 33 1.07 6.14 -4.37
CA SER A 33 1.96 7.30 -4.27
C SER A 33 1.40 8.36 -3.33
N ASN A 34 2.26 8.83 -2.43
CA ASN A 34 1.98 9.84 -1.42
C ASN A 34 0.85 9.44 -0.46
N PHE A 35 0.71 8.15 -0.17
CA PHE A 35 -0.22 7.68 0.85
C PHE A 35 0.42 7.83 2.23
N THR A 36 -0.34 8.37 3.18
CA THR A 36 0.07 8.43 4.59
C THR A 36 0.06 7.02 5.21
N PRO A 37 0.69 6.82 6.38
CA PRO A 37 0.63 5.53 7.08
C PRO A 37 -0.80 5.01 7.32
N SER A 38 -1.75 5.88 7.67
CA SER A 38 -3.15 5.47 7.88
C SER A 38 -3.86 5.09 6.57
N GLN A 39 -3.56 5.77 5.47
CA GLN A 39 -4.13 5.45 4.16
C GLN A 39 -3.54 4.16 3.59
N LEU A 40 -2.24 3.92 3.78
CA LEU A 40 -1.62 2.64 3.44
C LEU A 40 -2.26 1.49 4.21
N ARG A 41 -2.48 1.64 5.52
CA ARG A 41 -3.21 0.65 6.33
C ARG A 41 -4.61 0.39 5.80
N LEU A 42 -5.35 1.42 5.37
CA LEU A 42 -6.67 1.27 4.76
C LEU A 42 -6.61 0.41 3.48
N VAL A 43 -5.69 0.70 2.56
CA VAL A 43 -5.52 -0.10 1.33
C VAL A 43 -5.09 -1.54 1.64
N ALA A 44 -4.17 -1.70 2.60
CA ALA A 44 -3.64 -2.99 3.02
C ALA A 44 -4.70 -3.91 3.67
N THR A 45 -5.88 -3.38 4.05
CA THR A 45 -7.02 -4.23 4.46
C THR A 45 -7.55 -5.12 3.35
N GLN A 46 -7.30 -4.76 2.08
CA GLN A 46 -7.72 -5.52 0.91
C GLN A 46 -6.55 -6.31 0.34
N GLN A 47 -5.43 -5.64 0.05
CA GLN A 47 -4.18 -6.24 -0.39
C GLN A 47 -3.04 -5.25 -0.16
N ILE A 48 -1.87 -5.75 0.22
CA ILE A 48 -0.68 -4.93 0.48
C ILE A 48 -0.12 -4.42 -0.87
N PRO A 49 0.03 -3.09 -1.08
CA PRO A 49 0.72 -2.54 -2.25
C PRO A 49 2.21 -2.90 -2.21
N GLU A 50 2.81 -3.15 -3.37
CA GLU A 50 4.24 -3.49 -3.44
C GLU A 50 5.16 -2.29 -3.11
N TRP A 51 4.70 -1.06 -3.35
CA TRP A 51 5.43 0.17 -3.01
C TRP A 51 4.51 1.35 -2.70
N ASN A 52 5.04 2.33 -1.98
CA ASN A 52 4.51 3.70 -1.89
C ASN A 52 5.58 4.67 -2.38
N GLN A 53 5.34 5.32 -3.51
CA GLN A 53 6.25 6.34 -4.02
C GLN A 53 6.01 7.66 -3.27
N ILE A 54 7.03 8.16 -2.59
CA ILE A 54 6.99 9.39 -1.77
C ILE A 54 7.98 10.44 -2.28
N GLU A 55 7.72 11.70 -1.99
CA GLU A 55 8.72 12.77 -2.09
C GLU A 55 9.61 12.74 -0.85
N CYS A 56 10.92 12.59 -1.00
CA CYS A 56 11.88 12.70 0.10
C CYS A 56 13.18 13.29 -0.44
N SER A 57 13.57 14.47 0.05
CA SER A 57 14.76 15.19 -0.41
C SER A 57 15.33 16.09 0.69
N LEU A 58 16.48 16.71 0.43
CA LEU A 58 17.04 17.73 1.34
C LEU A 58 16.11 18.94 1.53
N ALA A 59 15.24 19.23 0.55
CA ALA A 59 14.24 20.28 0.64
C ALA A 59 12.88 19.79 1.17
N HIS A 60 12.69 18.47 1.28
CA HIS A 60 11.45 17.85 1.74
C HIS A 60 11.75 16.67 2.68
N THR A 61 11.90 16.97 3.96
CA THR A 61 12.32 16.02 5.00
C THR A 61 11.19 15.46 5.83
N THR A 62 9.94 15.91 5.64
CA THR A 62 8.75 15.47 6.40
C THR A 62 8.62 13.94 6.54
N PRO A 63 8.86 13.13 5.49
CA PRO A 63 8.73 11.68 5.59
C PRO A 63 9.69 11.01 6.58
N LEU A 64 10.79 11.69 6.94
CA LEU A 64 11.78 11.21 7.91
C LEU A 64 11.24 11.21 9.35
N THR A 65 10.15 11.93 9.61
CA THR A 65 9.65 12.16 10.98
C THR A 65 8.15 11.97 11.15
N ASP A 66 7.38 11.80 10.06
CA ASP A 66 5.92 11.67 10.11
C ASP A 66 5.43 10.20 10.12
N GLY A 67 6.36 9.25 10.23
CA GLY A 67 6.09 7.80 10.22
C GLY A 67 5.94 7.19 8.82
N THR A 68 6.02 7.98 7.75
CA THR A 68 5.96 7.47 6.37
C THR A 68 7.11 6.53 6.07
N LEU A 69 8.36 6.93 6.35
CA LEU A 69 9.52 6.07 6.15
C LEU A 69 9.60 4.92 7.14
N ASP A 70 9.12 5.10 8.38
CA ASP A 70 9.05 4.02 9.36
C ASP A 70 8.12 2.90 8.85
N THR A 71 6.97 3.28 8.27
CA THR A 71 6.02 2.33 7.66
C THR A 71 6.64 1.51 6.52
N HIS A 72 7.68 2.02 5.84
CA HIS A 72 8.39 1.28 4.78
C HIS A 72 9.47 0.34 5.33
N GLN A 73 9.97 0.60 6.53
CA GLN A 73 10.99 -0.22 7.18
C GLN A 73 10.39 -1.30 8.07
N THR A 74 9.18 -1.07 8.57
CA THR A 74 8.45 -2.03 9.40
C THR A 74 7.80 -3.11 8.54
N PRO A 75 8.07 -4.40 8.78
CA PRO A 75 7.37 -5.49 8.11
C PRO A 75 5.86 -5.41 8.33
N TRP A 76 5.08 -5.65 7.28
CA TRP A 76 3.64 -5.77 7.43
C TRP A 76 3.32 -6.93 8.40
N GLY A 77 2.60 -6.62 9.48
CA GLY A 77 2.22 -7.60 10.50
C GLY A 77 3.17 -7.71 11.70
N SER A 78 4.23 -6.90 11.80
CA SER A 78 5.14 -6.93 12.96
C SER A 78 4.69 -6.12 14.17
N ASP A 79 3.73 -5.19 14.03
CA ASP A 79 3.11 -4.46 15.15
C ASP A 79 1.63 -4.10 14.82
N ASP A 80 0.75 -4.17 15.83
CA ASP A 80 -0.57 -3.52 15.92
C ASP A 80 -1.87 -4.17 15.38
N GLY A 81 -2.03 -5.51 15.46
CA GLY A 81 -3.39 -6.10 15.52
C GLY A 81 -4.25 -6.01 14.24
N VAL A 82 -3.67 -5.65 13.09
CA VAL A 82 -4.26 -5.97 11.78
C VAL A 82 -3.77 -7.36 11.40
N GLY A 83 -4.62 -8.35 11.64
CA GLY A 83 -4.35 -9.74 11.29
C GLY A 83 -3.89 -9.83 9.83
N ALA A 84 -2.88 -10.67 9.60
CA ALA A 84 -2.39 -11.04 8.28
C ALA A 84 -3.56 -11.38 7.34
N ALA A 85 -3.98 -10.41 6.53
CA ALA A 85 -4.84 -10.69 5.40
C ALA A 85 -3.96 -11.43 4.38
N GLY A 86 -4.18 -12.74 4.25
CA GLY A 86 -3.75 -13.51 3.09
C GLY A 86 -2.53 -14.40 3.24
N SER A 87 -2.42 -15.21 4.30
CA SER A 87 -1.74 -16.50 4.18
C SER A 87 -2.75 -17.58 3.76
N ALA A 88 -3.22 -17.51 2.51
CA ALA A 88 -3.98 -18.58 1.88
C ALA A 88 -3.86 -18.50 0.34
N ILE A 89 -2.64 -18.72 -0.17
CA ILE A 89 -2.45 -19.18 -1.55
C ILE A 89 -1.56 -20.42 -1.47
N GLY A 90 -2.05 -21.49 -2.07
CA GLY A 90 -1.73 -22.87 -1.75
C GLY A 90 -0.26 -23.26 -1.93
N GLN A 91 0.21 -24.11 -1.02
CA GLN A 91 1.05 -25.22 -1.42
C GLN A 91 0.17 -26.19 -2.23
N GLN A 92 0.42 -26.27 -3.53
CA GLN A 92 0.27 -27.46 -4.37
C GLN A 92 1.25 -27.32 -5.54
#